data_AF-A0A1G9BJ01-F1
#
_entry.id   AF-A0A1G9BJ01-F1
#
_cell.length_a   1.000
_cell.length_b   1.000
_cell.length_c   1.000
_cell.angle_alpha   90.00
_cell.angle_beta   90.00
_cell.angle_gamma   90.00
#
_symmetry.space_group_name_H-M   'P 1'
#
loop_
_entity.id
_entity.type
_entity.pdbx_description
1 polymer ?
#
loop_
_entity_poly.entity_id
_entity_poly.type
_entity_poly.pdbx_seq_one_letter_code
_entity_poly.pdbx_strand_id
1 'polypeptide(L)'
;MAKPYVFKLEKVLDFRKQIEEQARLALAEAHKLHTEQKKVVFEIEEKKINHQKKEYEKLSADNLWLWRQYDDALTKDLYSAQNRFKQLALNLQKCRTEAVQKSKDRKLLEKLKENQAKKYYEEENLKEQKEYDEMATLRFKSKTF
;
A
#
# COMPACT_ATOMS: atom_id res chain seq x y z
N MET A 1 -26.26 28.91 -18.21
CA MET A 1 -25.92 27.71 -17.42
C MET A 1 -24.45 27.83 -17.02
N ALA A 2 -24.13 27.84 -15.73
CA ALA A 2 -22.76 27.92 -15.24
C ALA A 2 -21.92 26.75 -15.82
N LYS A 3 -20.68 27.05 -16.22
CA LYS A 3 -19.79 26.02 -16.77
C LYS A 3 -19.39 25.04 -15.64
N PRO A 4 -19.39 23.73 -15.88
CA PRO A 4 -18.97 22.76 -14.87
C PRO A 4 -17.48 22.96 -14.53
N TYR A 5 -17.12 22.80 -13.25
CA TYR A 5 -15.75 22.90 -12.78
C TYR A 5 -14.88 21.79 -13.39
N VAL A 6 -13.77 22.16 -14.02
CA VAL A 6 -12.80 21.22 -14.58
C VAL A 6 -11.48 21.34 -13.83
N PHE A 7 -11.07 20.26 -13.17
CA PHE A 7 -9.79 20.22 -12.50
C PHE A 7 -8.65 19.96 -13.50
N LYS A 8 -7.73 20.93 -13.63
CA LYS A 8 -6.64 20.87 -14.61
C LYS A 8 -5.69 19.67 -14.41
N LEU A 9 -5.60 19.12 -13.20
CA LEU A 9 -4.71 18.00 -12.86
C LEU A 9 -5.44 16.66 -12.71
N GLU A 10 -6.64 16.51 -13.29
CA GLU A 10 -7.42 15.26 -13.18
C GLU A 10 -6.62 14.04 -13.69
N LYS A 11 -5.91 14.17 -14.81
CA LYS A 11 -5.07 13.09 -15.36
C LYS A 11 -3.93 12.69 -14.42
N VAL A 12 -3.37 13.65 -13.69
CA VAL A 12 -2.32 13.38 -12.70
C VAL A 12 -2.92 12.66 -11.49
N LEU A 13 -4.12 13.05 -11.06
CA LEU A 13 -4.85 12.39 -9.98
C LEU A 13 -5.17 10.93 -10.33
N ASP A 14 -5.65 10.67 -11.55
CA ASP A 14 -5.92 9.32 -12.05
C ASP A 14 -4.66 8.45 -12.08
N PHE A 15 -3.56 9.00 -12.59
CA PHE A 15 -2.27 8.31 -12.57
C PHE A 15 -1.80 7.99 -11.15
N ARG A 16 -1.98 8.92 -10.18
CA ARG A 16 -1.65 8.64 -8.77
C ARG A 16 -2.54 7.58 -8.14
N LYS A 17 -3.82 7.50 -8.53
CA LYS A 17 -4.71 6.40 -8.11
C LYS A 17 -4.20 5.05 -8.62
N GLN A 18 -3.78 4.98 -9.87
CA GLN A 18 -3.19 3.77 -10.44
C GLN A 18 -1.90 3.36 -9.71
N ILE A 19 -1.01 4.31 -9.43
CA ILE A 19 0.23 4.02 -8.67
C ILE A 19 -0.09 3.55 -7.24
N GLU A 20 -1.06 4.14 -6.55
CA GLU A 20 -1.47 3.68 -5.22
C GLU A 20 -1.97 2.23 -5.29
N GLU A 21 -2.78 1.89 -6.29
CA GLU A 21 -3.29 0.53 -6.47
C GLU A 21 -2.15 -0.46 -6.74
N GLN A 22 -1.20 -0.12 -7.61
CA GLN A 22 -0.01 -0.94 -7.85
C GLN A 22 0.81 -1.15 -6.56
N ALA A 23 1.01 -0.10 -5.75
CA ALA A 23 1.72 -0.21 -4.49
C ALA A 23 0.98 -1.08 -3.47
N ARG A 24 -0.36 -1.05 -3.47
CA ARG A 24 -1.20 -1.91 -2.62
C ARG A 24 -1.09 -3.39 -3.03
N LEU A 25 -1.11 -3.67 -4.34
CA LEU A 25 -0.92 -5.02 -4.86
C LEU A 25 0.48 -5.56 -4.52
N ALA A 26 1.52 -4.76 -4.70
CA ALA A 26 2.89 -5.14 -4.34
C ALA A 26 3.03 -5.42 -2.83
N LEU A 27 2.38 -4.64 -1.98
CA LEU A 27 2.32 -4.90 -0.53
C LEU A 27 1.63 -6.23 -0.22
N ALA A 28 0.50 -6.52 -0.86
CA ALA A 28 -0.23 -7.76 -0.66
C ALA A 28 0.61 -8.98 -1.07
N GLU A 29 1.31 -8.90 -2.20
CA GLU A 29 2.24 -9.94 -2.67
C GLU A 29 3.41 -10.13 -1.69
N ALA A 30 4.06 -9.04 -1.27
CA ALA A 30 5.14 -9.09 -0.29
C ALA A 30 4.69 -9.72 1.04
N HIS A 31 3.45 -9.42 1.48
CA HIS A 31 2.86 -10.00 2.67
C HIS A 31 2.65 -11.52 2.50
N LYS A 32 2.07 -11.94 1.37
CA LYS A 32 1.86 -13.35 1.06
C LYS A 32 3.18 -14.12 1.10
N LEU A 33 4.20 -13.65 0.38
CA LEU A 33 5.53 -14.27 0.35
C LEU A 33 6.16 -14.35 1.74
N HIS A 34 6.06 -13.29 2.55
CA HIS A 34 6.57 -13.29 3.91
C HIS A 34 5.86 -14.32 4.80
N THR A 35 4.53 -14.44 4.69
CA THR A 35 3.76 -15.43 5.45
C THR A 35 4.05 -16.87 5.02
N GLU A 36 4.25 -17.10 3.73
CA GLU A 36 4.62 -18.42 3.20
C GLU A 36 6.02 -18.81 3.68
N GLN A 37 6.99 -17.90 3.60
CA GLN A 37 8.34 -18.15 4.10
C GLN A 37 8.36 -18.42 5.61
N LYS A 38 7.49 -17.75 6.38
CA LYS A 38 7.35 -18.02 7.82
C LYS A 38 6.96 -19.47 8.08
N LYS A 39 6.05 -20.03 7.29
CA LYS A 39 5.65 -21.44 7.38
C LYS A 39 6.81 -22.38 7.07
N VAL A 40 7.56 -22.08 6.00
CA VAL A 40 8.75 -22.88 5.63
C VAL A 40 9.78 -22.93 6.75
N VAL A 41 10.08 -21.79 7.38
CA VAL A 41 11.02 -21.75 8.52
C VAL A 41 10.50 -22.61 9.68
N PHE A 42 9.21 -22.48 10.00
CA PHE A 42 8.58 -23.27 11.07
C PHE A 42 8.62 -24.78 10.78
N GLU A 43 8.34 -25.21 9.54
CA GLU A 43 8.41 -26.62 9.15
C GLU A 43 9.82 -27.20 9.27
N ILE A 44 10.86 -26.42 8.92
CA ILE A 44 12.25 -26.86 9.07
C ILE A 44 12.64 -26.92 10.56
N GLU A 45 12.19 -25.97 11.37
CA GLU A 45 12.39 -25.97 12.82
C GLU A 45 11.74 -27.21 13.46
N GLU A 46 10.50 -27.55 13.09
CA GLU A 46 9.84 -28.76 13.56
C GLU A 46 10.58 -30.03 13.14
N LYS A 47 11.03 -30.12 11.87
CA LYS A 47 11.84 -31.25 11.39
C LYS A 47 13.12 -31.40 12.20
N LYS A 48 13.79 -30.29 12.52
CA LYS A 48 15.01 -30.29 13.33
C LYS A 48 14.75 -30.74 14.76
N ILE A 49 13.69 -30.24 15.40
CA ILE A 49 13.29 -30.67 16.76
C ILE A 49 12.98 -32.17 16.76
N ASN A 50 12.24 -32.66 15.76
CA ASN A 50 11.90 -34.09 15.66
C ASN A 50 13.16 -34.95 15.41
N HIS A 51 14.11 -34.46 14.61
CA HIS A 51 15.38 -35.13 14.37
C HIS A 51 16.22 -35.22 15.65
N GLN A 52 16.28 -34.14 16.44
CA GLN A 52 16.99 -34.11 17.73
C GLN A 52 16.34 -34.98 18.81
N LYS A 53 15.02 -35.16 18.76
CA LYS A 53 14.28 -36.05 19.69
C LYS A 53 14.54 -37.53 19.44
N LYS A 54 14.97 -37.93 18.23
CA LYS A 54 15.31 -39.33 17.95
C LYS A 54 16.58 -39.70 18.71
N GLU A 55 16.48 -40.68 19.61
CA GLU A 55 17.56 -41.09 20.51
C GLU A 55 18.83 -41.49 19.74
N TYR A 56 19.92 -40.78 20.04
CA TYR A 56 21.27 -41.03 19.53
C TYR A 56 21.85 -42.39 19.96
N GLU A 57 21.43 -42.89 21.13
CA GLU A 57 22.09 -44.00 21.82
C GLU A 57 21.85 -45.38 21.16
N LYS A 58 20.91 -45.50 20.22
CA LYS A 58 20.57 -46.76 19.53
C LYS A 58 21.07 -46.85 18.09
N LEU A 59 21.85 -45.86 17.63
CA LEU A 59 22.29 -45.78 16.24
C LEU A 59 23.65 -46.47 16.03
N SER A 60 23.69 -47.40 15.06
CA SER A 60 24.96 -47.94 14.53
C SER A 60 25.88 -46.83 13.99
N ALA A 61 27.18 -47.08 13.92
CA ALA A 61 28.18 -46.11 13.44
C ALA A 61 27.85 -45.52 12.05
N ASP A 62 27.36 -46.34 11.11
CA ASP A 62 26.93 -45.87 9.79
C ASP A 62 25.69 -44.98 9.86
N ASN A 63 24.75 -45.32 10.76
CA ASN A 63 23.56 -44.51 10.97
C ASN A 63 23.88 -43.19 11.67
N LEU A 64 24.93 -43.14 12.49
CA LEU A 64 25.42 -41.93 13.15
C LEU A 64 25.98 -40.92 12.14
N TRP A 65 26.71 -41.41 11.12
CA TRP A 65 27.22 -40.54 10.04
C TRP A 65 26.07 -39.92 9.23
N LEU A 66 25.11 -40.75 8.80
CA LEU A 66 23.93 -40.27 8.06
C LEU A 66 23.09 -39.28 8.90
N TRP A 67 22.95 -39.57 10.20
CA TRP A 67 22.25 -38.70 11.15
C TRP A 67 22.90 -37.30 11.21
N ARG A 68 24.23 -37.24 11.34
CA ARG A 68 24.97 -35.96 11.42
C ARG A 68 24.88 -35.18 10.12
N GLN A 69 25.03 -35.85 8.99
CA GLN A 69 24.91 -35.20 7.69
C GLN A 69 23.52 -34.59 7.49
N TYR A 70 22.47 -35.28 7.93
CA TYR A 70 21.11 -34.76 7.87
C TYR A 70 20.89 -33.56 8.82
N ASP A 71 21.45 -33.57 10.03
CA ASP A 71 21.40 -32.42 10.95
C ASP A 71 22.13 -31.19 10.40
N ASP A 72 23.30 -31.40 9.78
CA ASP A 72 24.05 -30.34 9.10
C ASP A 72 23.26 -29.76 7.92
N ALA A 73 22.61 -30.62 7.13
CA ALA A 73 21.75 -30.18 6.02
C ALA A 73 20.57 -29.36 6.54
N LEU A 74 19.84 -29.83 7.55
CA LEU A 74 18.74 -29.10 8.17
C LEU A 74 19.19 -27.75 8.74
N THR A 75 20.38 -27.69 9.32
CA THR A 75 20.93 -26.44 9.86
C THR A 75 21.25 -25.43 8.75
N LYS A 76 21.82 -25.88 7.63
CA LYS A 76 22.06 -25.02 6.46
C LYS A 76 20.76 -24.55 5.82
N ASP A 77 19.80 -25.45 5.68
CA ASP A 77 18.47 -25.14 5.13
C ASP A 77 17.75 -24.11 6.00
N LEU A 78 17.76 -24.30 7.32
CA LEU A 78 17.18 -23.36 8.28
C LEU A 78 17.85 -21.98 8.18
N TYR A 79 19.19 -21.93 8.13
CA TYR A 79 19.92 -20.68 7.98
C TYR A 79 19.54 -19.95 6.68
N SER A 80 19.47 -20.67 5.56
CA SER A 80 19.07 -20.09 4.27
C SER A 80 17.62 -19.58 4.29
N ALA A 81 16.70 -20.36 4.88
CA ALA A 81 15.30 -20.02 4.99
C ALA A 81 15.08 -18.80 5.89
N GLN A 82 15.83 -18.69 6.99
CA GLN A 82 15.80 -17.52 7.88
C GLN A 82 16.38 -16.28 7.21
N ASN A 83 17.47 -16.41 6.44
CA ASN A 83 18.00 -15.29 5.65
C ASN A 83 16.98 -14.81 4.61
N ARG A 84 16.33 -15.73 3.91
CA ARG A 84 15.25 -15.39 2.97
C ARG A 84 14.08 -14.71 3.69
N PHE A 85 13.70 -15.19 4.87
CA PHE A 85 12.66 -14.59 5.70
C PHE A 85 13.00 -13.14 6.08
N LYS A 86 14.23 -12.88 6.52
CA LYS A 86 14.72 -11.52 6.83
C LYS A 86 14.66 -10.60 5.60
N GLN A 87 15.08 -11.08 4.44
CA GLN A 87 15.00 -10.31 3.19
C GLN A 87 13.54 -9.96 2.83
N LEU A 88 12.63 -10.93 2.95
CA LEU A 88 11.21 -10.70 2.68
C LEU A 88 10.59 -9.74 3.69
N ALA A 89 11.00 -9.78 4.96
CA ALA A 89 10.56 -8.83 5.98
C ALA A 89 11.00 -7.39 5.65
N LEU A 90 12.25 -7.22 5.19
CA LEU A 90 12.74 -5.92 4.72
C LEU A 90 11.96 -5.42 3.51
N ASN A 91 11.67 -6.30 2.55
CA ASN A 91 10.86 -5.95 1.37
C ASN A 91 9.43 -5.58 1.75
N LEU A 92 8.79 -6.33 2.66
CA LEU A 92 7.47 -6.01 3.20
C LEU A 92 7.44 -4.60 3.81
N GLN A 93 8.46 -4.26 4.61
CA GLN A 93 8.55 -2.95 5.23
C GLN A 93 8.71 -1.85 4.18
N LYS A 94 9.54 -2.07 3.14
CA LYS A 94 9.68 -1.13 2.01
C LYS A 94 8.34 -0.91 1.30
N CYS A 95 7.66 -1.98 0.89
CA CYS A 95 6.37 -1.89 0.22
C CYS A 95 5.32 -1.19 1.10
N ARG A 96 5.34 -1.42 2.42
CA ARG A 96 4.49 -0.71 3.39
C ARG A 96 4.75 0.79 3.39
N THR A 97 6.02 1.21 3.47
CA THR A 97 6.38 2.63 3.44
C THR A 97 5.99 3.29 2.11
N GLU A 98 6.19 2.59 0.98
CA GLU A 98 5.82 3.08 -0.34
C GLU A 98 4.31 3.23 -0.48
N ALA A 99 3.52 2.22 -0.10
CA ALA A 99 2.06 2.30 -0.17
C ALA A 99 1.50 3.46 0.66
N VAL A 100 2.06 3.70 1.85
CA VAL A 100 1.70 4.87 2.68
C VAL A 100 2.04 6.18 1.98
N GLN A 101 3.24 6.28 1.38
CA GLN A 101 3.65 7.49 0.67
C GLN A 101 2.76 7.77 -0.54
N LYS A 102 2.47 6.75 -1.36
CA LYS A 102 1.60 6.91 -2.53
C LYS A 102 0.17 7.29 -2.14
N SER A 103 -0.36 6.74 -1.05
CA SER A 103 -1.67 7.14 -0.52
C SER A 103 -1.68 8.59 -0.02
N LYS A 104 -0.60 9.06 0.63
CA LYS A 104 -0.45 10.47 1.00
C LYS A 104 -0.42 11.38 -0.23
N ASP A 105 0.36 11.01 -1.25
CA ASP A 105 0.49 11.78 -2.48
C ASP A 105 -0.84 11.93 -3.23
N ARG A 106 -1.67 10.88 -3.26
CA ARG A 106 -3.04 10.96 -3.81
C ARG A 106 -3.91 11.88 -2.96
N LYS A 107 -3.94 11.68 -1.64
CA LYS A 107 -4.78 12.48 -0.73
C LYS A 107 -4.46 13.97 -0.79
N LEU A 108 -3.20 14.34 -1.01
CA LEU A 108 -2.79 15.73 -1.21
C LEU A 108 -3.46 16.35 -2.44
N LEU A 109 -3.47 15.63 -3.58
CA LEU A 109 -4.10 16.11 -4.81
C LEU A 109 -5.63 16.14 -4.71
N GLU A 110 -6.26 15.16 -4.06
CA GLU A 110 -7.71 15.18 -3.79
C GLU A 110 -8.09 16.43 -2.99
N LYS A 111 -7.37 16.72 -1.90
CA LYS A 111 -7.62 17.95 -1.11
C LYS A 111 -7.43 19.22 -1.92
N LEU A 112 -6.44 19.25 -2.81
CA LEU A 112 -6.20 20.39 -3.69
C LEU A 112 -7.35 20.57 -4.70
N LYS A 113 -7.87 19.47 -5.27
CA LYS A 113 -9.04 19.47 -6.14
C LYS A 113 -10.29 19.98 -5.41
N GLU A 114 -10.55 19.47 -4.20
CA GLU A 114 -11.68 19.90 -3.36
C GLU A 114 -11.61 21.40 -3.04
N ASN A 115 -10.44 21.91 -2.65
CA ASN A 115 -10.25 23.32 -2.32
C ASN A 115 -10.45 24.23 -3.54
N GLN A 116 -9.94 23.84 -4.71
CA GLN A 116 -10.15 24.60 -5.94
C GLN A 116 -11.62 24.57 -6.38
N ALA A 117 -12.29 23.43 -6.25
CA ALA A 117 -13.71 23.31 -6.55
C ALA A 117 -14.54 24.24 -5.65
N LYS A 118 -14.29 24.23 -4.34
CA LYS A 118 -14.96 25.14 -3.38
C LYS A 118 -14.83 26.60 -3.78
N LYS A 119 -13.59 27.06 -4.05
CA LYS A 119 -13.33 28.45 -4.48
C LYS A 119 -14.07 28.80 -5.77
N TYR A 120 -14.08 27.89 -6.75
CA TYR A 120 -14.78 28.11 -8.01
C TYR A 120 -16.29 28.29 -7.79
N TYR A 121 -16.91 27.44 -6.98
CA TYR A 121 -18.35 27.55 -6.69
C TYR A 121 -18.68 28.79 -5.85
N GLU A 122 -17.81 29.19 -4.92
CA GLU A 122 -17.94 30.44 -4.16
C GLU A 122 -17.88 31.66 -5.09
N GLU A 123 -16.93 31.70 -6.03
CA GLU A 123 -16.79 32.79 -7.00
C GLU A 123 -17.98 32.86 -7.97
N GLU A 124 -18.47 31.73 -8.48
CA GLU A 124 -19.64 31.70 -9.36
C GLU A 124 -20.90 32.14 -8.61
N ASN A 125 -21.12 31.68 -7.37
CA ASN A 125 -22.25 32.15 -6.55
C ASN A 125 -22.19 33.66 -6.30
N LEU A 126 -21.01 34.22 -6.04
CA LEU A 126 -20.84 35.66 -5.86
C LEU A 126 -21.10 36.46 -7.14
N LYS A 127 -20.75 35.92 -8.31
CA LYS A 127 -21.08 36.55 -9.60
C LYS A 127 -22.58 36.51 -9.86
N GLU A 128 -23.21 35.34 -9.67
CA GLU A 128 -24.66 35.20 -9.85
C GLU A 128 -25.43 36.17 -8.93
N GLN A 129 -25.03 36.28 -7.66
CA GLN A 129 -25.64 37.25 -6.74
C GLN A 129 -25.51 38.69 -7.23
N LYS A 130 -24.34 39.10 -7.72
CA LYS A 130 -24.14 40.45 -8.29
C LYS A 130 -25.01 40.68 -9.52
N GLU A 131 -25.08 39.72 -10.43
CA GLU A 131 -25.92 39.80 -11.62
C GLU A 131 -27.41 39.95 -11.26
N TYR A 132 -27.88 39.21 -10.24
CA TYR A 132 -29.25 39.34 -9.73
C TYR A 132 -29.52 40.71 -9.11
N ASP A 133 -28.60 41.24 -8.31
CA ASP A 133 -28.72 42.58 -7.71
C ASP A 133 -28.73 43.68 -8.78
N GLU A 134 -27.88 43.57 -9.80
CA GLU A 134 -27.86 44.48 -10.95
C GLU A 134 -29.17 44.41 -11.76
N MET A 135 -29.70 43.21 -12.03
CA MET A 135 -31.01 43.06 -12.67
C MET A 135 -32.15 43.65 -11.83
N ALA A 136 -32.12 43.45 -10.52
CA ALA A 136 -33.13 43.99 -9.60
C ALA A 136 -33.13 45.53 -9.60
N THR A 137 -31.95 46.15 -9.55
CA THR A 137 -31.81 47.61 -9.59
C THR A 137 -32.22 48.21 -10.94
N LEU A 138 -31.88 47.58 -12.07
CA LEU A 138 -32.33 47.99 -13.40
C LEU A 138 -33.86 47.93 -13.53
N ARG A 139 -34.49 46.84 -13.07
CA ARG A 139 -35.95 46.67 -13.12
C ARG A 139 -36.70 47.61 -12.17
N PHE A 140 -36.08 48.01 -11.05
CA PHE A 140 -36.69 48.98 -10.13
C PHE A 140 -36.60 50.41 -10.69
N LYS A 141 -35.48 50.78 -11.32
CA LYS A 141 -35.32 52.09 -11.99
C LYS A 141 -36.28 52.31 -13.16
N SER A 142 -36.70 51.25 -13.86
CA SER A 142 -37.64 51.38 -14.99
C SER A 142 -39.10 51.61 -14.59
N LYS A 143 -39.46 51.52 -13.29
CA LYS A 143 -40.83 51.72 -12.79
C LYS A 143 -41.12 53.15 -12.32
N THR A 144 -40.13 54.02 -12.31
CA THR A 144 -40.27 55.45 -12.02
C THR A 144 -40.16 56.25 -13.31
N PHE A 145 -41.22 56.24 -14.13
CA PHE A 145 -41.52 57.22 -15.17
C PHE A 145 -43.04 57.28 -15.34
#